data_AF-A0A419FKS2-F1
#
_entry.id   AF-A0A419FKS2-F1
#
_cell.length_a   1.000
_cell.length_b   1.000
_cell.length_c   1.000
_cell.angle_alpha   90.00
_cell.angle_beta   90.00
_cell.angle_gamma   90.00
#
_symmetry.space_group_name_H-M   'P 1'
#
loop_
_entity.id
_entity.type
_entity.pdbx_description
1 polymer ?
#
loop_
_entity_poly.entity_id
_entity_poly.type
_entity_poly.pdbx_seq_one_letter_code
_entity_poly.pdbx_strand_id
1 'polypeptide(L)'
;MAEPFRLRSLLDYRRQLEDEQMRALAEVTAEEQRVRDAIAALDRHREDQTAALAALMTSGTFDAGGYTQRASYLEAIGIELDQQVAALEAAAARVSEQRAALVEALKDRRVLERLRDRQAAEAAIEDGRQEARVVDDMTTSRHQRTQ
;
A
#
# COMPACT_ATOMS: atom_id res chain seq x y z
N MET A 1 -15.42 30.06 20.47
CA MET A 1 -15.75 29.05 19.45
C MET A 1 -14.46 28.77 18.71
N ALA A 2 -13.99 27.51 18.67
CA ALA A 2 -12.73 27.16 18.03
C ALA A 2 -12.74 27.59 16.54
N GLU A 3 -11.74 28.36 16.11
CA GLU A 3 -11.60 28.72 14.69
C GLU A 3 -11.38 27.45 13.85
N PRO A 4 -12.08 27.29 12.71
CA PRO A 4 -11.86 26.14 11.83
C PRO A 4 -10.43 26.18 11.25
N PHE A 5 -9.79 25.01 11.20
CA PHE A 5 -8.46 24.85 10.62
C PHE A 5 -8.42 25.38 9.18
N ARG A 6 -7.58 26.39 8.94
CA ARG A 6 -7.57 27.15 7.67
C ARG A 6 -7.20 26.31 6.45
N LEU A 7 -6.47 25.21 6.65
CA LEU A 7 -6.05 24.29 5.60
C LEU A 7 -6.86 22.98 5.59
N ARG A 8 -8.09 22.99 6.10
CA ARG A 8 -8.94 21.79 6.16
C ARG A 8 -9.17 21.16 4.78
N SER A 9 -9.52 21.95 3.77
CA SER A 9 -9.73 21.43 2.42
C SER A 9 -8.47 20.78 1.83
N LEU A 10 -7.29 21.33 2.13
CA LEU A 10 -6.02 20.74 1.70
C LEU A 10 -5.73 19.44 2.44
N LEU A 11 -5.99 19.37 3.76
CA LEU A 11 -5.84 18.15 4.54
C LEU A 11 -6.76 17.04 4.04
N ASP A 12 -8.01 17.37 3.72
CA ASP A 12 -8.99 16.41 3.20
C ASP A 12 -8.60 15.92 1.80
N TYR A 13 -8.11 16.81 0.93
CA TYR A 13 -7.51 16.40 -0.36
C TYR A 13 -6.31 15.47 -0.20
N ARG A 14 -5.41 15.73 0.76
CA ARG A 14 -4.25 14.86 1.02
C ARG A 14 -4.64 13.48 1.54
N ARG A 15 -5.73 13.39 2.31
CA ARG A 15 -6.30 12.10 2.72
C ARG A 15 -6.85 11.32 1.54
N GLN A 16 -7.56 12.00 0.63
CA GLN A 16 -8.06 11.37 -0.58
C GLN A 16 -6.91 10.82 -1.44
N LEU A 17 -5.84 11.62 -1.62
CA LEU A 17 -4.65 11.15 -2.33
C LEU A 17 -4.01 9.92 -1.66
N GLU A 18 -3.92 9.89 -0.33
CA GLU A 18 -3.44 8.70 0.39
C GLU A 18 -4.32 7.48 0.11
N ASP A 19 -5.64 7.62 0.19
CA ASP A 19 -6.58 6.54 -0.09
C ASP A 19 -6.43 6.02 -1.53
N GLU A 20 -6.25 6.92 -2.50
CA GLU A 20 -5.97 6.58 -3.90
C GLU A 20 -4.65 5.80 -4.03
N GLN A 21 -3.58 6.26 -3.36
CA GLN A 21 -2.30 5.58 -3.38
C GLN A 21 -2.34 4.20 -2.71
N MET A 22 -3.13 4.04 -1.64
CA MET A 22 -3.38 2.73 -1.00
C MET A 22 -4.11 1.77 -1.93
N ARG A 23 -5.14 2.23 -2.65
CA ARG A 23 -5.86 1.40 -3.63
C ARG A 23 -4.94 0.96 -4.76
N ALA A 24 -4.19 1.90 -5.34
CA ALA A 24 -3.22 1.58 -6.39
C ALA A 24 -2.15 0.59 -5.88
N LEU A 25 -1.68 0.72 -4.63
CA LEU A 25 -0.76 -0.26 -4.04
C LEU A 25 -1.39 -1.65 -3.92
N ALA A 26 -2.65 -1.73 -3.50
CA ALA A 26 -3.37 -2.99 -3.39
C ALA A 26 -3.52 -3.67 -4.76
N GLU A 27 -3.84 -2.91 -5.81
CA GLU A 27 -3.98 -3.42 -7.18
C GLU A 27 -2.67 -4.01 -7.70
N VAL A 28 -1.56 -3.28 -7.60
CA VAL A 28 -0.25 -3.77 -8.08
C VAL A 28 0.27 -4.95 -7.25
N THR A 29 -0.04 -4.99 -5.95
CA THR A 29 0.30 -6.12 -5.08
C THR A 29 -0.52 -7.37 -5.45
N ALA A 30 -1.79 -7.19 -5.79
CA ALA A 30 -2.63 -8.28 -6.27
C ALA A 30 -2.17 -8.82 -7.63
N GLU A 31 -1.70 -7.95 -8.52
CA GLU A 31 -1.06 -8.35 -9.78
C GLU A 31 0.21 -9.18 -9.52
N GLU A 32 1.11 -8.67 -8.67
CA GLU A 32 2.35 -9.37 -8.30
C GLU A 32 2.05 -10.77 -7.74
N GLN A 33 1.03 -10.89 -6.87
CA GLN A 33 0.62 -12.18 -6.33
C GLN A 33 0.06 -13.12 -7.42
N ARG A 34 -0.77 -12.61 -8.33
CA ARG A 34 -1.30 -13.41 -9.45
C ARG A 34 -0.19 -13.97 -10.33
N VAL A 35 0.85 -13.19 -10.61
CA VAL A 35 2.01 -13.67 -11.38
C VAL A 35 2.78 -14.74 -10.60
N ARG A 36 3.00 -14.56 -9.30
CA ARG A 36 3.63 -15.60 -8.45
C ARG A 36 2.85 -16.92 -8.46
N ASP A 37 1.52 -16.84 -8.37
CA ASP A 37 0.66 -18.02 -8.39
C ASP A 37 0.72 -18.73 -9.75
N ALA A 38 0.80 -17.97 -10.85
CA ALA A 38 0.98 -18.52 -12.20
C ALA A 38 2.34 -19.24 -12.36
N ILE A 39 3.44 -18.65 -11.88
CA ILE A 39 4.76 -19.30 -11.86
C ILE A 39 4.70 -20.60 -11.07
N ALA A 40 4.12 -20.58 -9.86
CA ALA A 40 4.01 -21.77 -9.03
C ALA A 40 3.16 -22.87 -9.70
N ALA A 41 2.13 -22.51 -10.47
CA ALA A 41 1.35 -23.47 -11.23
C ALA A 41 2.15 -24.07 -12.40
N LEU A 42 2.92 -23.26 -13.12
CA LEU A 42 3.78 -23.71 -14.21
C LEU A 42 4.90 -24.62 -13.71
N ASP A 43 5.53 -24.30 -12.58
CA ASP A 43 6.55 -25.16 -11.96
C ASP A 43 5.99 -26.54 -11.59
N ARG A 44 4.79 -26.59 -10.97
CA ARG A 44 4.11 -27.86 -10.69
C ARG A 44 3.84 -28.65 -11.97
N HIS A 45 3.34 -27.99 -13.02
CA HIS A 45 3.13 -28.65 -14.32
C HIS A 45 4.43 -29.16 -14.93
N ARG A 46 5.53 -28.41 -14.81
CA ARG A 46 6.86 -28.84 -15.28
C ARG A 46 7.32 -30.09 -14.54
N GLU A 47 7.17 -30.13 -13.23
CA GLU A 47 7.51 -31.28 -12.39
C GLU A 47 6.72 -32.53 -12.78
N ASP A 48 5.39 -32.40 -12.91
CA ASP A 48 4.51 -33.49 -13.33
C ASP A 48 4.91 -34.08 -14.69
N GLN A 49 5.19 -33.20 -15.66
CA GLN A 49 5.61 -33.64 -17.00
C GLN A 49 6.99 -34.27 -17.02
N THR A 50 7.91 -33.76 -16.20
CA THR A 50 9.26 -34.33 -16.05
C THR A 50 9.19 -35.73 -15.44
N ALA A 51 8.36 -35.92 -14.41
CA ALA A 51 8.12 -37.22 -13.80
C ALA A 51 7.48 -38.22 -14.80
N ALA A 52 6.50 -37.75 -15.58
CA ALA A 52 5.87 -38.57 -16.62
C ALA A 52 6.88 -38.98 -17.72
N LEU A 53 7.78 -38.08 -18.11
CA LEU A 53 8.84 -38.38 -19.09
C LEU A 53 9.82 -39.43 -18.55
N ALA A 54 10.22 -39.31 -17.29
CA ALA A 54 11.09 -40.30 -16.64
C ALA A 54 10.44 -41.70 -16.55
N ALA A 55 9.12 -41.76 -16.30
CA ALA A 55 8.37 -43.02 -16.29
C ALA A 55 8.30 -43.66 -17.70
N LEU A 56 8.14 -42.86 -18.76
CA LEU A 56 8.17 -43.34 -20.15
C LEU A 56 9.52 -44.00 -20.48
N MET A 57 10.63 -43.41 -20.05
CA MET A 57 11.98 -43.94 -20.30
C MET A 57 12.26 -45.27 -19.58
N THR A 58 11.58 -45.56 -18.47
CA THR A 58 11.77 -46.79 -17.69
C THR A 58 10.81 -47.92 -18.07
N SER A 59 9.79 -47.65 -18.89
CA SER A 59 8.70 -48.60 -19.23
C SER A 59 9.06 -49.73 -20.22
N GLY A 60 10.33 -49.90 -20.58
CA GLY A 60 10.83 -51.01 -21.42
C GLY A 60 10.47 -50.94 -22.90
N THR A 61 9.49 -50.11 -23.30
CA THR A 61 9.16 -49.79 -24.69
C THR A 61 9.32 -48.28 -24.90
N PHE A 62 10.24 -47.89 -25.78
CA PHE A 62 10.52 -46.48 -26.05
C PHE A 62 9.51 -45.92 -27.06
N ASP A 63 8.57 -45.12 -26.57
CA ASP A 63 7.68 -44.31 -27.42
C ASP A 63 8.35 -42.97 -27.76
N ALA A 64 8.98 -42.93 -28.94
CA ALA A 64 9.65 -41.73 -29.45
C ALA A 64 8.68 -40.55 -29.67
N GLY A 65 7.44 -40.83 -30.08
CA GLY A 65 6.44 -39.78 -30.36
C GLY A 65 5.96 -39.11 -29.08
N GLY A 66 5.59 -39.90 -28.08
CA GLY A 66 5.23 -39.40 -26.75
C GLY A 66 6.38 -38.67 -26.04
N TYR A 67 7.62 -39.12 -26.24
CA TYR A 67 8.80 -38.42 -25.75
C TYR A 67 8.96 -37.03 -26.37
N THR A 68 8.97 -36.93 -27.71
CA THR A 68 9.14 -35.65 -28.42
C THR A 68 8.03 -34.67 -28.07
N GLN A 69 6.76 -35.11 -28.02
CA GLN A 69 5.63 -34.25 -27.67
C GLN A 69 5.80 -33.64 -26.27
N ARG A 70 6.19 -34.45 -25.28
CA ARG A 70 6.39 -33.97 -23.90
C ARG A 70 7.62 -33.08 -23.76
N ALA A 71 8.70 -33.40 -24.47
CA ALA A 71 9.90 -32.56 -24.50
C ALA A 71 9.60 -31.16 -25.07
N SER A 72 8.87 -31.07 -26.19
CA SER A 72 8.45 -29.79 -26.75
C SER A 72 7.49 -29.02 -25.82
N TYR A 73 6.63 -29.74 -25.08
CA TYR A 73 5.77 -29.09 -24.10
C TYR A 73 6.55 -28.53 -22.90
N LEU A 74 7.57 -29.25 -22.41
CA LEU A 74 8.46 -28.77 -21.36
C LEU A 74 9.25 -27.53 -21.81
N GLU A 75 9.69 -27.48 -23.07
CA GLU A 75 10.32 -26.30 -23.65
C GLU A 75 9.37 -25.10 -23.68
N ALA A 76 8.11 -25.31 -24.08
CA ALA A 76 7.09 -24.27 -24.06
C ALA A 76 6.81 -23.76 -22.63
N ILE A 77 6.77 -24.65 -21.63
CA ILE A 77 6.65 -24.25 -20.21
C ILE A 77 7.87 -23.43 -19.77
N GLY A 78 9.08 -23.79 -20.22
CA GLY A 78 10.28 -23.01 -19.93
C GLY A 78 10.20 -21.58 -20.45
N ILE A 79 9.78 -21.42 -21.71
CA ILE A 79 9.59 -20.10 -22.34
C ILE A 79 8.53 -19.29 -21.59
N GLU A 80 7.41 -19.91 -21.21
CA GLU A 80 6.36 -19.24 -20.44
C GLU A 80 6.86 -18.83 -19.05
N LEU A 81 7.61 -19.69 -18.36
CA LEU A 81 8.21 -19.37 -17.05
C LEU A 81 9.13 -18.15 -17.15
N ASP A 82 9.99 -18.08 -18.17
CA ASP A 82 10.88 -16.94 -18.39
C ASP A 82 10.08 -15.64 -18.58
N GLN A 83 8.97 -15.69 -19.33
CA GLN A 83 8.07 -14.55 -19.51
C GLN A 83 7.41 -14.14 -18.20
N GLN A 84 6.95 -15.10 -17.39
CA GLN A 84 6.31 -14.82 -16.11
C GLN A 84 7.30 -14.30 -15.07
N VAL A 85 8.55 -14.76 -15.07
CA VAL A 85 9.61 -14.20 -14.22
C VAL A 85 9.88 -12.74 -14.58
N ALA A 86 9.99 -12.41 -15.87
CA ALA A 86 10.13 -11.02 -16.30
C ALA A 86 8.90 -10.16 -15.90
N ALA A 87 7.69 -10.72 -16.00
CA ALA A 87 6.47 -10.05 -15.55
C ALA A 87 6.47 -9.84 -14.03
N LEU A 88 6.99 -10.79 -13.25
CA LEU A 88 7.11 -10.70 -11.80
C LEU A 88 8.08 -9.59 -11.40
N GLU A 89 9.24 -9.50 -12.05
CA GLU A 89 10.21 -8.42 -11.82
C GLU A 89 9.58 -7.05 -12.10
N ALA A 90 8.86 -6.92 -13.22
CA ALA A 90 8.15 -5.68 -13.56
C ALA A 90 7.01 -5.35 -12.58
N ALA A 91 6.31 -6.35 -12.04
CA ALA A 91 5.29 -6.16 -11.01
C ALA A 91 5.91 -5.74 -9.68
N ALA A 92 7.01 -6.38 -9.26
CA ALA A 92 7.74 -6.04 -8.04
C ALA A 92 8.31 -4.61 -8.07
N ALA A 93 8.83 -4.18 -9.23
CA ALA A 93 9.27 -2.80 -9.44
C ALA A 93 8.12 -1.80 -9.23
N ARG A 94 6.95 -2.06 -9.84
CA ARG A 94 5.74 -1.23 -9.67
C ARG A 94 5.25 -1.19 -8.21
N VAL A 95 5.28 -2.32 -7.49
CA VAL A 95 4.97 -2.36 -6.06
C VAL A 95 5.93 -1.47 -5.27
N SER A 96 7.22 -1.52 -5.57
CA SER A 96 8.23 -0.68 -4.91
C SER A 96 7.98 0.81 -5.14
N GLU A 97 7.73 1.21 -6.39
CA GLU A 97 7.40 2.59 -6.75
C GLU A 97 6.13 3.09 -6.03
N GLN A 98 5.08 2.27 -6.02
CA GLN A 98 3.82 2.64 -5.39
C GLN A 98 3.93 2.72 -3.86
N ARG A 99 4.76 1.87 -3.23
CA ARG A 99 5.10 1.99 -1.81
C ARG A 99 5.82 3.29 -1.51
N ALA A 100 6.80 3.68 -2.32
CA ALA A 100 7.51 4.93 -2.15
C ALA A 100 6.56 6.13 -2.26
N ALA A 101 5.66 6.12 -3.25
CA ALA A 101 4.68 7.17 -3.43
C ALA A 101 3.67 7.26 -2.26
N LEU A 102 3.23 6.12 -1.71
CA LEU A 102 2.38 6.10 -0.52
C LEU A 102 3.11 6.68 0.72
N VAL A 103 4.40 6.37 0.89
CA VAL A 103 5.21 6.94 1.98
C VAL A 103 5.27 8.47 1.89
N GLU A 104 5.46 9.02 0.69
CA GLU A 104 5.46 10.48 0.51
C GLU A 104 4.07 11.08 0.79
N ALA A 105 2.99 10.45 0.33
CA ALA A 105 1.62 10.90 0.63
C ALA A 105 1.34 10.91 2.14
N LEU A 106 1.80 9.89 2.87
CA LEU A 106 1.69 9.81 4.33
C LEU A 106 2.46 10.93 5.03
N LYS A 107 3.68 11.24 4.58
CA LYS A 107 4.49 12.34 5.11
C LYS A 107 3.79 13.68 4.92
N ASP A 108 3.30 13.94 3.70
CA ASP A 108 2.61 15.18 3.34
C ASP A 108 1.35 15.40 4.19
N ARG A 109 0.51 14.35 4.37
CA ARG A 109 -0.63 14.44 5.27
C ARG A 109 -0.18 14.71 6.71
N ARG A 110 0.85 14.01 7.19
CA ARG A 110 1.29 14.11 8.59
C ARG A 110 1.76 15.52 8.96
N VAL A 111 2.37 16.24 8.01
CA VAL A 111 2.74 17.65 8.19
C VAL A 111 1.51 18.51 8.46
N LEU A 112 0.45 18.35 7.66
CA LEU A 112 -0.80 19.11 7.83
C LEU A 112 -1.54 18.76 9.11
N GLU A 113 -1.54 17.49 9.51
CA GLU A 113 -2.12 17.07 10.79
C GLU A 113 -1.41 17.71 11.97
N ARG A 114 -0.07 17.72 11.97
CA ARG A 114 0.71 18.39 13.03
C ARG A 114 0.42 19.88 13.09
N LEU A 115 0.26 20.54 11.95
CA LEU A 115 -0.08 21.95 11.90
C LEU A 115 -1.49 22.22 12.46
N ARG A 116 -2.46 21.37 12.12
CA ARG A 116 -3.81 21.42 12.69
C ARG A 116 -3.79 21.25 14.20
N ASP A 117 -3.08 20.24 14.70
CA ASP A 117 -3.02 19.93 16.12
C ASP A 117 -2.36 21.07 16.90
N ARG A 118 -1.34 21.70 16.31
CA ARG A 118 -0.71 22.91 16.86
C ARG A 118 -1.68 24.09 16.92
N GLN A 119 -2.40 24.38 15.83
CA GLN A 119 -3.39 25.47 15.81
C GLN A 119 -4.49 25.25 16.87
N ALA A 120 -4.95 24.00 17.03
CA ALA A 120 -5.94 23.65 18.04
C ALA A 120 -5.41 23.87 19.47
N ALA A 121 -4.15 23.50 19.73
CA ALA A 121 -3.52 23.73 21.03
C ALA A 121 -3.34 25.23 21.33
N GLU A 122 -2.90 26.02 20.34
CA GLU A 122 -2.75 27.48 20.48
C GLU A 122 -4.09 28.16 20.75
N ALA A 123 -5.17 27.76 20.05
CA ALA A 123 -6.51 28.28 20.29
C ALA A 123 -7.02 27.94 21.70
N ALA A 124 -6.80 26.71 22.18
CA ALA A 124 -7.20 26.32 23.53
C ALA A 124 -6.47 27.11 24.63
N ILE A 125 -5.19 27.41 24.43
CA ILE A 125 -4.41 28.25 25.36
C ILE A 125 -4.97 29.68 25.39
N GLU A 126 -5.31 30.24 24.23
CA GLU A 126 -5.85 31.61 24.16
C GLU A 126 -7.26 31.71 24.75
N ASP A 127 -8.14 30.74 24.48
CA ASP A 127 -9.46 30.65 25.10
C ASP A 127 -9.34 30.60 26.63
N GLY A 128 -8.43 29.78 27.18
CA GLY A 128 -8.17 29.71 28.62
C GLY A 128 -7.63 31.02 29.21
N ARG A 129 -6.81 31.77 28.46
CA ARG A 129 -6.34 33.10 28.88
C ARG A 129 -7.48 34.13 28.89
N GLN A 130 -8.38 34.07 27.90
CA GLN A 130 -9.54 34.96 27.85
C GLN A 130 -10.50 34.67 29.00
N GLU A 131 -10.80 33.39 29.26
CA GLU A 131 -11.65 32.97 30.39
C GLU A 131 -11.06 33.44 31.73
N ALA A 132 -9.74 33.25 31.95
CA ALA A 132 -9.08 33.68 33.17
C ALA A 132 -9.16 35.21 33.39
N ARG A 133 -8.97 36.01 32.33
CA ARG A 133 -9.14 37.48 32.40
C ARG A 133 -10.56 37.88 32.75
N VAL A 134 -11.56 37.25 32.13
CA VAL A 134 -12.98 37.52 32.42
C VAL A 134 -13.31 37.20 33.88
N VAL A 135 -12.80 36.08 34.42
CA VAL A 135 -12.99 35.73 35.83
C VAL A 135 -12.37 36.77 36.75
N ASP A 136 -11.12 37.17 36.48
CA ASP A 136 -10.39 38.15 37.29
C ASP A 136 -11.10 39.52 37.33
N ASP A 137 -11.56 40.00 36.17
CA ASP A 137 -12.36 41.21 36.02
C ASP A 137 -13.67 41.15 36.81
N MET A 138 -14.36 40.00 36.82
CA MET A 138 -15.59 39.82 37.61
C MET A 138 -15.31 39.84 39.12
N THR A 139 -14.22 39.24 39.58
CA THR A 139 -13.83 39.25 41.00
C THR A 139 -13.44 40.64 41.48
N THR A 140 -12.63 41.38 40.71
CA THR A 140 -12.26 42.77 41.03
C THR A 140 -13.49 43.68 41.04
N SER A 141 -14.38 43.56 40.05
CA SER A 141 -15.64 44.32 39.99
C SER A 141 -16.58 44.05 41.17
N ARG A 142 -16.67 42.81 41.64
CA ARG A 142 -17.48 42.45 42.82
C ARG A 142 -16.86 42.99 44.11
N HIS A 143 -15.54 42.91 44.24
CA HIS A 143 -14.85 43.39 45.43
C HIS A 143 -15.01 44.92 45.59
N GLN A 144 -14.93 45.67 44.48
CA GLN A 144 -15.15 47.13 44.47
C GLN A 144 -16.58 47.57 44.81
N ARG A 145 -17.59 46.69 44.66
CA ARG A 145 -18.99 47.00 45.01
C ARG A 145 -19.36 46.69 46.45
N THR A 146 -18.49 45.98 47.17
CA THR A 146 -18.77 45.51 48.54
C THR A 146 -18.02 46.32 49.61
N GLN A 147 -17.12 47.23 49.19
CA GLN A 147 -16.54 48.29 50.03
C GLN A 147 -17.34 49.59 49.88
#